data_AF-A0A2N2PDE2-F1
#
_entry.id   AF-A0A2N2PDE2-F1
#
_cell.length_a   1.000
_cell.length_b   1.000
_cell.length_c   1.000
_cell.angle_alpha   90.00
_cell.angle_beta   90.00
_cell.angle_gamma   90.00
#
_symmetry.space_group_name_H-M   'P 1'
#
loop_
_entity.id
_entity.type
_entity.pdbx_description
1 polymer ?
#
loop_
_entity_poly.entity_id
_entity_poly.type
_entity_poly.pdbx_seq_one_letter_code
_entity_poly.pdbx_strand_id
1 'polypeptide(L)'
;MTNRFKRYSELKAEFLERTACGAEAWSGNDFESFALRVFDFQLNANDVYRNCCLAIHNGAEIASWRDIPHLPTSAFKRSRVLSLPEEVAPHYFQTSGTTEAQSGRHYFESFSLYEAALGGAFGKYMGLSMSDEKFALLMLMPSPDEAPRSSLSHMMETLRGEIGNDTSGFFMSAGRLDFESLVQSIEAVAGSQSRVIVAGTGFGLVHLLDELDKQNFSLALPAGSRIMETGGFKGRSREIPRKIFYPQLAAAFNIPLHCIVNEYGMTELSSQFYDVSIIEGQSSEWKEGPPWAKVRAVNPMTGSPLPDGEQGLLRITDLANLASVCFLQTEDVGVCEGNRFKVLGRIARGCSIGAEDMLRRRS
;
A
#
# COMPACT_ATOMS: atom_id res chain seq x y z
N MET A 1 -9.28 -2.74 30.80
CA MET A 1 -8.82 -3.33 29.52
C MET A 1 -9.92 -4.08 28.75
N THR A 2 -10.97 -4.60 29.42
CA THR A 2 -11.92 -5.56 28.83
C THR A 2 -12.89 -5.02 27.78
N ASN A 3 -13.31 -3.74 27.82
CA ASN A 3 -14.29 -3.22 26.85
C ASN A 3 -13.66 -2.82 25.50
N ARG A 4 -12.52 -2.11 25.50
CA ARG A 4 -11.80 -1.66 24.29
C ARG A 4 -11.37 -2.85 23.42
N PHE A 5 -10.74 -3.86 24.03
CA PHE A 5 -10.29 -5.03 23.29
C PHE A 5 -11.47 -5.85 22.77
N LYS A 6 -12.54 -6.02 23.56
CA LYS A 6 -13.77 -6.69 23.11
C LYS A 6 -14.37 -6.00 21.88
N ARG A 7 -14.51 -4.67 21.90
CA ARG A 7 -15.04 -3.91 20.76
C ARG A 7 -14.15 -4.04 19.52
N TYR A 8 -12.83 -4.02 19.70
CA TYR A 8 -11.90 -4.31 18.60
C TYR A 8 -12.08 -5.72 18.04
N SER A 9 -12.19 -6.74 18.90
CA SER A 9 -12.38 -8.13 18.46
C SER A 9 -13.69 -8.31 17.67
N GLU A 10 -14.78 -7.65 18.09
CA GLU A 10 -16.04 -7.63 17.35
C GLU A 10 -15.88 -7.01 15.95
N LEU A 11 -15.26 -5.83 15.85
CA LEU A 11 -15.01 -5.16 14.58
C LEU A 11 -14.07 -5.97 13.68
N LYS A 12 -13.03 -6.58 14.27
CA LYS A 12 -12.07 -7.44 13.57
C LYS A 12 -12.76 -8.67 12.99
N ALA A 13 -13.59 -9.36 13.77
CA ALA A 13 -14.32 -10.54 13.32
C ALA A 13 -15.27 -10.21 12.17
N GLU A 14 -16.05 -9.13 12.31
CA GLU A 14 -16.95 -8.66 11.25
C GLU A 14 -16.18 -8.24 9.98
N PHE A 15 -15.04 -7.55 10.11
CA PHE A 15 -14.19 -7.20 8.96
C PHE A 15 -13.72 -8.46 8.22
N LEU A 16 -13.20 -9.45 8.95
CA LEU A 16 -12.70 -10.69 8.36
C LEU A 16 -13.81 -11.48 7.66
N GLU A 17 -14.98 -11.57 8.28
CA GLU A 17 -16.16 -12.22 7.69
C GLU A 17 -16.60 -11.53 6.40
N ARG A 18 -16.76 -10.19 6.43
CA ARG A 18 -17.17 -9.43 5.23
C ARG A 18 -16.14 -9.54 4.11
N THR A 19 -14.85 -9.45 4.43
CA THR A 19 -13.76 -9.57 3.46
C THR A 19 -13.74 -10.95 2.81
N ALA A 20 -14.03 -12.03 3.55
CA ALA A 20 -14.17 -13.37 3.00
C ALA A 20 -15.38 -13.52 2.06
N CYS A 21 -16.46 -12.77 2.29
CA CYS A 21 -17.65 -12.74 1.42
C CYS A 21 -17.47 -11.92 0.12
N GLY A 22 -16.34 -11.23 -0.05
CA GLY A 22 -16.02 -10.49 -1.26
C GLY A 22 -16.64 -9.08 -1.32
N ALA A 23 -16.64 -8.48 -2.52
CA ALA A 23 -16.91 -7.05 -2.68
C ALA A 23 -18.36 -6.61 -2.41
N GLU A 24 -19.32 -7.51 -2.57
CA GLU A 24 -20.74 -7.22 -2.32
C GLU A 24 -21.04 -6.95 -0.84
N ALA A 25 -20.26 -7.54 0.07
CA ALA A 25 -20.37 -7.32 1.51
C ALA A 25 -19.95 -5.92 1.99
N TRP A 26 -19.47 -5.10 1.05
CA TRP A 26 -18.97 -3.73 1.23
C TRP A 26 -19.75 -2.73 0.37
N SER A 27 -21.06 -2.94 0.24
CA SER A 27 -21.98 -1.98 -0.37
C SER A 27 -21.84 -0.58 0.27
N GLY A 28 -22.35 0.47 -0.39
CA GLY A 28 -22.22 1.85 0.11
C GLY A 28 -22.76 2.02 1.54
N ASN A 29 -23.89 1.39 1.87
CA ASN A 29 -24.50 1.46 3.20
C ASN A 29 -23.71 0.63 4.23
N ASP A 30 -23.22 -0.55 3.83
CA ASP A 30 -22.39 -1.41 4.68
C ASP A 30 -21.08 -0.74 5.05
N PHE A 31 -20.40 -0.17 4.05
CA PHE A 31 -19.18 0.59 4.24
C PHE A 31 -19.39 1.77 5.20
N GLU A 32 -20.44 2.57 4.97
CA GLU A 32 -20.71 3.76 5.80
C GLU A 32 -21.04 3.37 7.25
N SER A 33 -21.89 2.36 7.45
CA SER A 33 -22.23 1.87 8.78
C SER A 33 -21.00 1.35 9.54
N PHE A 34 -20.16 0.56 8.86
CA PHE A 34 -18.93 0.04 9.47
C PHE A 34 -17.94 1.18 9.77
N ALA A 35 -17.74 2.11 8.84
CA ALA A 35 -16.85 3.25 9.01
C ALA A 35 -17.25 4.13 10.20
N LEU A 36 -18.53 4.42 10.40
CA LEU A 36 -19.02 5.20 11.54
C LEU A 36 -18.82 4.47 12.88
N ARG A 37 -19.03 3.15 12.93
CA ARG A 37 -18.75 2.33 14.12
C ARG A 37 -17.26 2.25 14.45
N VAL A 38 -16.41 2.16 13.43
CA VAL A 38 -14.95 2.21 13.58
C VAL A 38 -14.50 3.59 14.06
N PHE A 39 -15.07 4.65 13.50
CA PHE A 39 -14.79 6.01 13.94
C PHE A 39 -15.11 6.21 15.42
N ASP A 40 -16.31 5.84 15.87
CA ASP A 40 -16.68 5.91 17.30
C ASP A 40 -15.70 5.12 18.17
N PHE A 41 -15.36 3.89 17.77
CA PHE A 41 -14.36 3.09 18.48
C PHE A 41 -13.00 3.80 18.56
N GLN A 42 -12.44 4.24 17.44
CA GLN A 42 -11.10 4.84 17.37
C GLN A 42 -11.07 6.22 18.03
N LEU A 43 -12.15 7.00 17.99
CA LEU A 43 -12.27 8.29 18.68
C LEU A 43 -12.16 8.12 20.20
N ASN A 44 -12.80 7.08 20.75
CA ASN A 44 -12.75 6.78 22.18
C ASN A 44 -11.47 6.05 22.60
N ALA A 45 -10.87 5.29 21.68
CA ALA A 45 -9.75 4.41 21.97
C ALA A 45 -8.38 5.01 21.66
N ASN A 46 -8.24 5.95 20.73
CA ASN A 46 -6.94 6.43 20.24
C ASN A 46 -6.76 7.91 20.59
N ASP A 47 -5.93 8.21 21.59
CA ASP A 47 -5.71 9.57 22.08
C ASP A 47 -5.15 10.52 21.01
N VAL A 48 -4.25 10.01 20.16
CA VAL A 48 -3.67 10.79 19.05
C VAL A 48 -4.76 11.18 18.06
N TYR A 49 -5.60 10.21 17.69
CA TYR A 49 -6.70 10.43 16.76
C TYR A 49 -7.77 11.35 17.35
N ARG A 50 -8.16 11.13 18.62
CA ARG A 50 -9.12 11.98 19.35
C ARG A 50 -8.68 13.43 19.36
N ASN A 51 -7.42 13.70 19.68
CA ASN A 51 -6.88 15.06 19.70
C ASN A 51 -6.90 15.70 18.30
N CYS A 52 -6.63 14.92 17.25
CA CYS A 52 -6.75 15.37 15.87
C CYS A 52 -8.20 15.72 15.50
N CYS A 53 -9.16 14.86 15.83
CA CYS A 53 -10.58 15.10 15.59
C CYS A 53 -11.10 16.35 16.30
N LEU A 54 -10.76 16.52 17.59
CA LEU A 54 -11.11 17.71 18.37
C LEU A 54 -10.55 18.99 17.73
N ALA A 55 -9.33 18.95 17.21
CA ALA A 55 -8.72 20.09 16.54
C ALA A 55 -9.39 20.44 15.20
N ILE A 56 -9.90 19.45 14.47
CA ILE A 56 -10.47 19.64 13.11
C ILE A 56 -11.96 20.01 13.17
N HIS A 57 -12.79 19.25 13.88
CA HIS A 57 -14.24 19.44 13.86
C HIS A 57 -14.82 20.02 15.16
N ASN A 58 -14.01 20.19 16.22
CA ASN A 58 -14.40 20.83 17.48
C ASN A 58 -15.74 20.34 18.08
N GLY A 59 -15.97 19.02 18.07
CA GLY A 59 -17.19 18.40 18.58
C GLY A 59 -18.44 18.45 17.68
N ALA A 60 -18.33 18.92 16.43
CA ALA A 60 -19.43 18.81 15.47
C ALA A 60 -19.88 17.35 15.25
N GLU A 61 -21.18 17.16 15.03
CA GLU A 61 -21.78 15.85 14.74
C GLU A 61 -21.30 15.32 13.38
N ILE A 62 -20.98 14.02 13.33
CA ILE A 62 -20.53 13.33 12.12
C ILE A 62 -21.66 12.39 11.69
N ALA A 63 -22.34 12.75 10.60
CA ALA A 63 -23.46 11.99 10.05
C ALA A 63 -23.05 11.07 8.89
N SER A 64 -21.94 11.38 8.19
CA SER A 64 -21.41 10.56 7.10
C SER A 64 -19.95 10.22 7.33
N TRP A 65 -19.52 9.07 6.78
CA TRP A 65 -18.10 8.72 6.77
C TRP A 65 -17.21 9.76 6.08
N ARG A 66 -17.83 10.57 5.20
CA ARG A 66 -17.18 11.65 4.44
C ARG A 66 -16.77 12.83 5.30
N ASP A 67 -17.38 12.98 6.48
CA ASP A 67 -17.15 14.08 7.42
C ASP A 67 -16.15 13.70 8.52
N ILE A 68 -15.74 12.42 8.56
CA ILE A 68 -14.75 11.92 9.50
C ILE A 68 -13.39 12.60 9.25
N PRO A 69 -12.74 13.19 10.27
CA PRO A 69 -11.41 13.75 10.11
C PRO A 69 -10.36 12.68 9.85
N HIS A 70 -9.39 13.01 8.98
CA HIS A 70 -8.27 12.15 8.63
C HIS A 70 -7.00 12.59 9.36
N LEU A 71 -6.33 11.65 10.03
CA LEU A 71 -5.06 11.86 10.72
C LEU A 71 -3.92 12.01 9.69
N PRO A 72 -3.11 13.07 9.74
CA PRO A 72 -1.91 13.18 8.92
C PRO A 72 -0.95 12.00 9.15
N THR A 73 -0.48 11.36 8.08
CA THR A 73 0.49 10.24 8.19
C THR A 73 1.79 10.64 8.88
N SER A 74 2.13 11.93 8.87
CA SER A 74 3.26 12.47 9.62
C SER A 74 3.17 12.26 11.15
N ALA A 75 1.96 12.02 11.70
CA ALA A 75 1.75 11.71 13.11
C ALA A 75 2.44 10.41 13.54
N PHE A 76 2.55 9.42 12.64
CA PHE A 76 3.19 8.12 12.92
C PHE A 76 4.68 8.24 13.26
N LYS A 77 5.33 9.35 12.86
CA LYS A 77 6.74 9.65 13.17
C LYS A 77 6.93 10.28 14.54
N ARG A 78 5.86 10.77 15.16
CA ARG A 78 5.91 11.58 16.39
C ARG A 78 5.20 10.90 17.55
N SER A 79 4.23 10.05 17.25
CA SER A 79 3.34 9.44 18.22
C SER A 79 3.09 7.99 17.88
N ARG A 80 2.85 7.17 18.91
CA ARG A 80 2.31 5.82 18.75
C ARG A 80 0.82 5.92 18.43
N VAL A 81 0.47 5.75 17.15
CA VAL A 81 -0.92 5.78 16.68
C VAL A 81 -1.53 4.40 16.89
N LEU A 82 -2.32 4.22 17.95
CA LEU A 82 -2.84 2.91 18.36
C LEU A 82 -4.22 3.02 19.04
N SER A 83 -5.17 2.21 18.56
CA SER A 83 -6.53 2.02 19.09
C SER A 83 -6.67 0.81 20.02
N LEU A 84 -5.56 0.19 20.42
CA LEU A 84 -5.46 -0.85 21.46
C LEU A 84 -4.51 -0.50 22.61
N PRO A 85 -4.59 -1.18 23.76
CA PRO A 85 -3.51 -1.18 24.76
C PRO A 85 -2.19 -1.65 24.12
N GLU A 86 -1.06 -1.14 24.59
CA GLU A 86 0.24 -1.43 23.96
C GLU A 86 0.65 -2.90 24.12
N GLU A 87 0.24 -3.52 25.21
CA GLU A 87 0.60 -4.90 25.58
C GLU A 87 0.03 -5.93 24.60
N VAL A 88 -1.07 -5.57 23.92
CA VAL A 88 -1.73 -6.44 22.94
C VAL A 88 -1.41 -6.05 21.50
N ALA A 89 -0.52 -5.08 21.26
CA ALA A 89 -0.08 -4.69 19.93
C ALA A 89 1.45 -4.65 19.81
N PRO A 90 2.13 -5.81 19.93
CA PRO A 90 3.59 -5.89 19.94
C PRO A 90 4.22 -5.81 18.54
N HIS A 91 3.44 -6.03 17.48
CA HIS A 91 3.94 -6.05 16.11
C HIS A 91 3.90 -4.65 15.51
N TYR A 92 4.86 -4.35 14.61
CA TYR A 92 4.85 -3.11 13.86
C TYR A 92 5.65 -3.21 12.57
N PHE A 93 5.24 -2.40 11.59
CA PHE A 93 6.04 -2.03 10.44
C PHE A 93 6.63 -0.64 10.63
N GLN A 94 7.76 -0.38 9.97
CA GLN A 94 8.51 0.86 10.10
C GLN A 94 8.78 1.48 8.72
N THR A 95 8.62 2.81 8.62
CA THR A 95 8.84 3.54 7.37
C THR A 95 10.31 3.47 6.95
N SER A 96 10.57 3.19 5.68
CA SER A 96 11.93 3.17 5.12
C SER A 96 12.50 4.58 4.87
N GLY A 97 13.83 4.70 4.86
CA GLY A 97 14.54 5.89 4.37
C GLY A 97 14.64 7.09 5.32
N THR A 98 14.28 6.93 6.59
CA THR A 98 14.50 7.93 7.64
C THR A 98 15.49 7.39 8.66
N THR A 99 16.26 8.27 9.32
CA THR A 99 17.02 7.85 10.51
C THR A 99 16.06 7.23 11.53
N GLU A 100 16.55 6.34 12.39
CA GLU A 100 15.70 5.65 13.37
C GLU A 100 14.86 6.62 14.20
N ALA A 101 15.46 7.76 14.59
CA ALA A 101 14.82 8.87 15.29
C ALA A 101 13.71 9.61 14.52
N GLN A 102 13.58 9.40 13.21
CA GLN A 102 12.56 10.03 12.35
C GLN A 102 11.63 9.03 11.65
N SER A 103 11.75 7.74 11.98
CA SER A 103 10.94 6.69 11.38
C SER A 103 9.55 6.60 12.00
N GLY A 104 8.54 6.47 11.14
CA GLY A 104 7.17 6.21 11.55
C GLY A 104 6.98 4.73 11.82
N ARG A 105 6.13 4.39 12.79
CA ARG A 105 5.78 2.99 13.11
C ARG A 105 4.27 2.79 13.07
N HIS A 106 3.83 1.77 12.35
CA HIS A 106 2.43 1.33 12.30
C HIS A 106 2.31 0.04 13.09
N TYR A 107 1.52 0.05 14.18
CA TYR A 107 1.43 -1.06 15.13
C TYR A 107 0.21 -1.94 14.89
N PHE A 108 0.36 -3.23 15.19
CA PHE A 108 -0.62 -4.28 14.96
C PHE A 108 -0.74 -5.21 16.17
N GLU A 109 -1.95 -5.68 16.43
CA GLU A 109 -2.21 -6.79 17.36
C GLU A 109 -1.70 -8.11 16.79
N SER A 110 -1.98 -8.34 15.52
CA SER A 110 -1.44 -9.40 14.67
C SER A 110 -1.54 -8.91 13.23
N PHE A 111 -0.85 -9.58 12.31
CA PHE A 111 -0.91 -9.23 10.89
C PHE A 111 -2.15 -9.78 10.17
N SER A 112 -3.08 -10.45 10.87
CA SER A 112 -4.20 -11.13 10.22
C SER A 112 -5.13 -10.21 9.43
N LEU A 113 -5.31 -8.94 9.88
CA LEU A 113 -6.10 -7.96 9.13
C LEU A 113 -5.37 -7.48 7.87
N TYR A 114 -4.05 -7.33 7.95
CA TYR A 114 -3.19 -6.96 6.84
C TYR A 114 -3.20 -8.08 5.77
N GLU A 115 -2.98 -9.32 6.20
CA GLU A 115 -2.97 -10.51 5.34
C GLU A 115 -4.32 -10.75 4.68
N ALA A 116 -5.43 -10.63 5.44
CA ALA A 116 -6.77 -10.73 4.88
C ALA A 116 -7.09 -9.62 3.85
N ALA A 117 -6.50 -8.43 4.00
CA ALA A 117 -6.71 -7.33 3.06
C ALA A 117 -5.91 -7.48 1.76
N LEU A 118 -4.91 -8.35 1.73
CA LEU A 118 -3.96 -8.48 0.62
C LEU A 118 -4.50 -9.34 -0.53
N GLY A 119 -4.88 -10.59 -0.25
CA GLY A 119 -5.06 -11.62 -1.28
C GLY A 119 -6.11 -11.27 -2.34
N GLY A 120 -7.29 -10.80 -1.91
CA GLY A 120 -8.39 -10.49 -2.83
C GLY A 120 -8.08 -9.34 -3.79
N ALA A 121 -7.42 -8.28 -3.31
CA ALA A 121 -7.00 -7.17 -4.15
C ALA A 121 -5.87 -7.59 -5.10
N PHE A 122 -4.84 -8.27 -4.57
CA PHE A 122 -3.72 -8.73 -5.37
C PHE A 122 -4.17 -9.65 -6.52
N GLY A 123 -4.96 -10.69 -6.24
CA GLY A 123 -5.48 -11.61 -7.26
C GLY A 123 -6.28 -10.89 -8.34
N LYS A 124 -7.19 -9.98 -7.96
CA LYS A 124 -8.01 -9.20 -8.90
C LYS A 124 -7.14 -8.35 -9.84
N TYR A 125 -6.22 -7.56 -9.29
CA TYR A 125 -5.48 -6.57 -10.09
C TYR A 125 -4.26 -7.14 -10.80
N MET A 126 -3.76 -8.30 -10.37
CA MET A 126 -2.74 -9.08 -11.08
C MET A 126 -3.35 -10.06 -12.10
N GLY A 127 -4.67 -10.27 -12.04
CA GLY A 127 -5.45 -11.13 -12.94
C GLY A 127 -5.14 -12.61 -12.77
N LEU A 128 -5.15 -13.08 -11.52
CA LEU A 128 -4.85 -14.46 -11.14
C LEU A 128 -5.78 -14.99 -10.03
N SER A 129 -5.96 -16.30 -10.00
CA SER A 129 -6.60 -17.00 -8.87
C SER A 129 -5.60 -17.20 -7.73
N MET A 130 -5.96 -16.78 -6.52
CA MET A 130 -5.13 -16.98 -5.32
C MET A 130 -5.08 -18.45 -4.86
N SER A 131 -6.03 -19.30 -5.28
CA SER A 131 -6.12 -20.70 -4.84
C SER A 131 -5.56 -21.71 -5.84
N ASP A 132 -5.59 -21.40 -7.14
CA ASP A 132 -5.41 -22.40 -8.19
C ASP A 132 -4.14 -22.18 -9.02
N GLU A 133 -3.53 -21.00 -8.93
CA GLU A 133 -2.36 -20.64 -9.70
C GLU A 133 -1.11 -20.53 -8.82
N LYS A 134 -0.02 -21.11 -9.30
CA LYS A 134 1.31 -20.97 -8.70
C LYS A 134 2.22 -20.21 -9.64
N PHE A 135 2.97 -19.27 -9.09
CA PHE A 135 3.90 -18.41 -9.79
C PHE A 135 5.30 -18.56 -9.20
N ALA A 136 6.31 -18.37 -10.05
CA ALA A 136 7.64 -18.03 -9.58
C ALA A 136 7.67 -16.56 -9.17
N LEU A 137 7.71 -16.27 -7.87
CA LEU A 137 7.80 -14.91 -7.38
C LEU A 137 9.27 -14.50 -7.27
N LEU A 138 9.70 -13.56 -8.12
CA LEU A 138 11.06 -13.04 -8.13
C LEU A 138 11.06 -11.64 -7.49
N MET A 139 11.45 -11.58 -6.21
CA MET A 139 11.25 -10.42 -5.36
C MET A 139 12.54 -9.61 -5.22
N LEU A 140 12.59 -8.44 -5.85
CA LEU A 140 13.72 -7.51 -5.85
C LEU A 140 13.69 -6.60 -4.62
N MET A 141 13.68 -7.23 -3.44
CA MET A 141 13.65 -6.59 -2.13
C MET A 141 14.24 -7.52 -1.06
N PRO A 142 14.66 -7.00 0.10
CA PRO A 142 15.18 -7.84 1.19
C PRO A 142 14.11 -8.82 1.70
N SER A 143 14.55 -9.99 2.15
CA SER A 143 13.68 -10.99 2.79
C SER A 143 13.13 -10.48 4.14
N PRO A 144 12.07 -11.11 4.68
CA PRO A 144 11.59 -10.82 6.03
C PRO A 144 12.65 -11.02 7.12
N ASP A 145 13.60 -11.92 6.94
CA ASP A 145 14.71 -12.12 7.89
C ASP A 145 15.67 -10.92 7.90
N GLU A 146 15.98 -10.35 6.74
CA GLU A 146 16.83 -9.16 6.62
C GLU A 146 16.09 -7.87 6.98
N ALA A 147 14.79 -7.79 6.70
CA ALA A 147 13.97 -6.60 6.90
C ALA A 147 12.65 -6.91 7.64
N PRO A 148 12.69 -7.38 8.90
CA PRO A 148 11.50 -7.85 9.63
C PRO A 148 10.48 -6.76 9.97
N ARG A 149 10.81 -5.49 9.73
CA ARG A 149 9.92 -4.33 9.93
C ARG A 149 9.43 -3.73 8.61
N SER A 150 9.75 -4.33 7.48
CA SER A 150 9.32 -3.90 6.15
C SER A 150 7.93 -4.47 5.84
N SER A 151 6.93 -3.59 5.69
CA SER A 151 5.59 -4.01 5.26
C SER A 151 5.61 -4.67 3.89
N LEU A 152 6.45 -4.18 2.98
CA LEU A 152 6.60 -4.74 1.64
C LEU A 152 7.21 -6.15 1.67
N SER A 153 8.24 -6.38 2.50
CA SER A 153 8.84 -7.71 2.64
C SER A 153 7.84 -8.70 3.25
N HIS A 154 7.04 -8.28 4.25
CA HIS A 154 5.97 -9.09 4.82
C HIS A 154 4.88 -9.43 3.80
N MET A 155 4.43 -8.43 3.03
CA MET A 155 3.45 -8.59 1.95
C MET A 155 3.89 -9.67 0.96
N MET A 156 5.12 -9.55 0.47
CA MET A 156 5.65 -10.46 -0.53
C MET A 156 5.88 -11.87 0.02
N GLU A 157 6.26 -12.02 1.29
CA GLU A 157 6.35 -13.33 1.93
C GLU A 157 4.97 -13.99 2.10
N THR A 158 3.96 -13.21 2.45
CA THR A 158 2.57 -13.69 2.54
C THR A 158 2.12 -14.24 1.18
N LEU A 159 2.31 -13.46 0.11
CA LEU A 159 2.01 -13.89 -1.26
C LEU A 159 2.84 -15.11 -1.69
N ARG A 160 4.11 -15.19 -1.28
CA ARG A 160 4.97 -16.36 -1.54
C ARG A 160 4.40 -17.63 -0.91
N GLY A 161 3.88 -17.55 0.31
CA GLY A 161 3.19 -18.68 0.94
C GLY A 161 1.91 -19.10 0.22
N GLU A 162 1.15 -18.13 -0.30
CA GLU A 162 -0.15 -18.38 -0.94
C GLU A 162 -0.01 -18.87 -2.39
N ILE A 163 0.78 -18.19 -3.22
CA ILE A 163 0.87 -18.42 -4.67
C ILE A 163 2.29 -18.73 -5.16
N GLY A 164 3.31 -18.70 -4.29
CA GLY A 164 4.68 -19.02 -4.69
C GLY A 164 4.88 -20.51 -4.97
N ASN A 165 5.74 -20.81 -5.94
CA ASN A 165 6.32 -22.13 -6.17
C ASN A 165 7.75 -22.23 -5.61
N ASP A 166 8.39 -23.39 -5.76
CA ASP A 166 9.75 -23.68 -5.26
C ASP A 166 10.86 -22.79 -5.84
N THR A 167 10.61 -22.12 -6.97
CA THR A 167 11.57 -21.19 -7.59
C THR A 167 11.43 -19.75 -7.09
N SER A 168 10.45 -19.49 -6.21
CA SER A 168 10.22 -18.16 -5.65
C SER A 168 11.29 -17.76 -4.64
N GLY A 169 11.76 -16.52 -4.69
CA GLY A 169 12.84 -16.05 -3.82
C GLY A 169 12.98 -14.54 -3.73
N PHE A 170 13.73 -14.09 -2.72
CA PHE A 170 14.15 -12.71 -2.54
C PHE A 170 15.57 -12.55 -3.08
N PHE A 171 15.78 -11.56 -3.94
CA PHE A 171 17.03 -11.38 -4.71
C PHE A 171 17.74 -10.07 -4.39
N MET A 172 17.44 -9.47 -3.23
CA MET A 172 18.24 -8.35 -2.71
C MET A 172 18.84 -8.77 -1.38
N SER A 173 20.15 -8.62 -1.22
CA SER A 173 20.84 -8.78 0.05
C SER A 173 21.81 -7.64 0.28
N ALA A 174 21.85 -7.13 1.52
CA ALA A 174 22.68 -5.98 1.92
C ALA A 174 22.56 -4.76 0.97
N GLY A 175 21.38 -4.54 0.39
CA GLY A 175 21.10 -3.46 -0.55
C GLY A 175 21.67 -3.64 -1.96
N ARG A 176 22.09 -4.86 -2.33
CA ARG A 176 22.57 -5.22 -3.66
C ARG A 176 21.70 -6.31 -4.26
N LEU A 177 21.57 -6.28 -5.58
CA LEU A 177 20.90 -7.32 -6.35
C LEU A 177 21.79 -8.57 -6.40
N ASP A 178 21.26 -9.71 -5.98
CA ASP A 178 21.86 -11.02 -6.23
C ASP A 178 21.46 -11.49 -7.63
N PHE A 179 22.16 -10.94 -8.62
CA PHE A 179 21.84 -11.14 -10.02
C PHE A 179 22.10 -12.59 -10.48
N GLU A 180 23.14 -13.23 -9.95
CA GLU A 180 23.49 -14.61 -10.31
C GLU A 180 22.37 -15.58 -9.90
N SER A 181 21.93 -15.52 -8.64
CA SER A 181 20.82 -16.34 -8.15
C SER A 181 19.51 -16.03 -8.88
N LEU A 182 19.25 -14.76 -9.21
CA LEU A 182 18.07 -14.35 -9.96
C LEU A 182 18.04 -14.99 -11.35
N VAL A 183 19.16 -14.96 -12.08
CA VAL A 183 19.26 -15.55 -13.42
C VAL A 183 19.06 -17.06 -13.35
N GLN A 184 19.68 -17.74 -12.38
CA GLN A 184 19.48 -19.18 -12.17
C GLN A 184 18.01 -19.54 -11.94
N SER A 185 17.29 -18.76 -11.11
CA SER A 185 15.85 -18.95 -10.89
C SER A 185 15.04 -18.74 -12.17
N ILE A 186 15.38 -17.75 -13.00
CA ILE A 186 14.66 -17.50 -14.25
C ILE A 186 14.90 -18.60 -15.28
N GLU A 187 16.13 -19.07 -15.43
CA GLU A 187 16.48 -20.18 -16.32
C GLU A 187 15.74 -21.47 -15.91
N ALA A 188 15.64 -21.75 -14.60
CA ALA A 188 14.86 -22.87 -14.09
C ALA A 188 13.36 -22.76 -14.45
N VAL A 189 12.82 -21.54 -14.47
CA VAL A 189 11.41 -21.29 -14.83
C VAL A 189 11.18 -21.39 -16.35
N ALA A 190 12.12 -20.93 -17.17
CA ALA A 190 12.05 -21.04 -18.62
C ALA A 190 11.87 -22.50 -19.08
N GLY A 191 12.54 -23.45 -18.38
CA GLY A 191 12.40 -24.88 -18.63
C GLY A 191 11.06 -25.50 -18.20
N SER A 192 10.31 -24.86 -17.29
CA SER A 192 9.10 -25.42 -16.67
C SER A 192 7.79 -24.79 -17.14
N GLN A 193 7.84 -23.76 -18.00
CA GLN A 193 6.68 -22.96 -18.45
C GLN A 193 5.86 -22.32 -17.31
N SER A 194 6.42 -22.24 -16.10
CA SER A 194 5.76 -21.59 -14.96
C SER A 194 5.65 -20.08 -15.19
N ARG A 195 4.51 -19.48 -14.85
CA ARG A 195 4.36 -18.02 -14.92
C ARG A 195 5.20 -17.35 -13.86
N VAL A 196 5.75 -16.18 -14.19
CA VAL A 196 6.63 -15.40 -13.31
C VAL A 196 5.94 -14.13 -12.86
N ILE A 197 6.11 -13.74 -11.59
CA ILE A 197 5.85 -12.37 -11.13
C ILE A 197 7.18 -11.79 -10.66
N VAL A 198 7.69 -10.80 -11.38
CA VAL A 198 8.83 -10.00 -10.91
C VAL A 198 8.27 -8.85 -10.08
N ALA A 199 8.52 -8.85 -8.78
CA ALA A 199 8.04 -7.82 -7.86
C ALA A 199 9.22 -7.00 -7.36
N GLY A 200 9.18 -5.68 -7.48
CA GLY A 200 10.32 -4.87 -7.10
C GLY A 200 9.99 -3.41 -6.84
N THR A 201 10.87 -2.76 -6.09
CA THR A 201 10.82 -1.30 -6.04
C THR A 201 11.28 -0.71 -7.38
N GLY A 202 10.85 0.52 -7.73
CA GLY A 202 11.41 1.20 -8.91
C GLY A 202 12.94 1.21 -8.92
N PHE A 203 13.56 1.36 -7.76
CA PHE A 203 15.01 1.22 -7.57
C PHE A 203 15.53 -0.19 -7.92
N GLY A 204 14.95 -1.25 -7.33
CA GLY A 204 15.37 -2.63 -7.58
C GLY A 204 15.22 -3.03 -9.04
N LEU A 205 14.13 -2.60 -9.69
CA LEU A 205 13.88 -2.85 -11.11
C LEU A 205 14.84 -2.09 -12.03
N VAL A 206 15.22 -0.84 -11.70
CA VAL A 206 16.26 -0.12 -12.45
C VAL A 206 17.62 -0.79 -12.31
N HIS A 207 17.98 -1.23 -11.10
CA HIS A 207 19.22 -1.98 -10.89
C HIS A 207 19.26 -3.27 -11.70
N LEU A 208 18.13 -3.96 -11.82
CA LEU A 208 18.01 -5.14 -12.66
C LEU A 208 18.19 -4.79 -14.14
N LEU A 209 17.51 -3.75 -14.66
CA LEU A 209 17.70 -3.30 -16.05
C LEU A 209 19.15 -2.92 -16.35
N ASP A 210 19.80 -2.17 -15.46
CA ASP A 210 21.20 -1.76 -15.63
C ASP A 210 22.14 -2.99 -15.64
N GLU A 211 21.84 -4.05 -14.87
CA GLU A 211 22.66 -5.27 -14.87
C GLU A 211 22.40 -6.15 -16.10
N LEU A 212 21.15 -6.25 -16.55
CA LEU A 212 20.81 -6.93 -17.81
C LEU A 212 21.52 -6.30 -19.02
N ASP A 213 21.56 -4.96 -19.08
CA ASP A 213 22.25 -4.23 -20.13
C ASP A 213 23.77 -4.48 -20.12
N LYS A 214 24.42 -4.43 -18.94
CA LYS A 214 25.86 -4.73 -18.81
C LYS A 214 26.22 -6.13 -19.27
N GLN A 215 25.37 -7.11 -18.99
CA GLN A 215 25.58 -8.51 -19.34
C GLN A 215 25.08 -8.85 -20.75
N ASN A 216 24.49 -7.87 -21.46
CA ASN A 216 23.80 -8.06 -22.75
C ASN A 216 22.81 -9.26 -22.70
N PHE A 217 22.04 -9.32 -21.61
CA PHE A 217 21.16 -10.42 -21.29
C PHE A 217 19.70 -10.00 -21.42
N SER A 218 18.88 -10.82 -22.07
CA SER A 218 17.45 -10.60 -22.25
C SER A 218 16.66 -11.75 -21.64
N LEU A 219 15.61 -11.42 -20.91
CA LEU A 219 14.86 -12.36 -20.09
C LEU A 219 13.45 -12.55 -20.64
N ALA A 220 13.28 -13.35 -21.70
CA ALA A 220 11.94 -13.61 -22.21
C ALA A 220 11.11 -14.41 -21.19
N LEU A 221 10.18 -13.75 -20.51
CA LEU A 221 9.31 -14.42 -19.53
C LEU A 221 8.21 -15.20 -20.24
N PRO A 222 7.74 -16.33 -19.66
CA PRO A 222 6.61 -17.08 -20.18
C PRO A 222 5.33 -16.22 -20.30
N ALA A 223 4.49 -16.54 -21.27
CA ALA A 223 3.21 -15.85 -21.46
C ALA A 223 2.34 -15.93 -20.18
N GLY A 224 1.72 -14.81 -19.81
CA GLY A 224 0.98 -14.71 -18.54
C GLY A 224 1.83 -14.25 -17.35
N SER A 225 3.12 -14.00 -17.54
CA SER A 225 3.97 -13.38 -16.52
C SER A 225 3.61 -11.91 -16.30
N ARG A 226 4.00 -11.38 -15.14
CA ARG A 226 3.70 -10.02 -14.68
C ARG A 226 4.94 -9.36 -14.09
N ILE A 227 4.95 -8.04 -14.13
CA ILE A 227 5.84 -7.23 -13.30
C ILE A 227 4.97 -6.40 -12.36
N MET A 228 5.28 -6.43 -11.08
CA MET A 228 4.71 -5.51 -10.10
C MET A 228 5.79 -4.52 -9.66
N GLU A 229 5.57 -3.26 -9.97
CA GLU A 229 6.41 -2.16 -9.50
C GLU A 229 5.73 -1.48 -8.32
N THR A 230 6.46 -1.27 -7.22
CA THR A 230 5.96 -0.59 -6.02
C THR A 230 6.94 0.47 -5.53
N GLY A 231 6.43 1.53 -4.91
CA GLY A 231 7.26 2.55 -4.27
C GLY A 231 8.11 3.38 -5.25
N GLY A 232 8.54 4.55 -4.79
CA GLY A 232 9.32 5.48 -5.64
C GLY A 232 10.83 5.18 -5.66
N PHE A 233 11.53 5.89 -6.54
CA PHE A 233 13.00 5.99 -6.61
C PHE A 233 13.58 6.74 -5.39
N LYS A 234 13.37 6.25 -4.17
CA LYS A 234 13.81 6.98 -2.97
C LYS A 234 15.31 6.79 -2.73
N GLY A 235 16.07 7.79 -3.20
CA GLY A 235 17.31 8.23 -2.56
C GLY A 235 18.63 7.67 -3.09
N ARG A 236 18.67 6.80 -4.11
CA ARG A 236 19.94 6.24 -4.63
C ARG A 236 20.02 5.95 -6.14
N SER A 237 19.03 6.30 -6.96
CA SER A 237 19.09 6.11 -8.42
C SER A 237 18.52 7.31 -9.18
N ARG A 238 18.88 7.40 -10.47
CA ARG A 238 18.22 8.31 -11.42
C ARG A 238 16.70 8.06 -11.43
N GLU A 239 15.91 9.12 -11.45
CA GLU A 239 14.47 9.05 -11.64
C GLU A 239 14.20 8.87 -13.14
N ILE A 240 13.70 7.70 -13.54
CA ILE A 240 13.35 7.43 -14.94
C ILE A 240 11.85 7.68 -15.11
N PRO A 241 11.42 8.57 -16.03
CA PRO A 241 10.01 8.78 -16.30
C PRO A 241 9.32 7.47 -16.68
N ARG A 242 8.11 7.23 -16.15
CA ARG A 242 7.31 6.01 -16.43
C ARG A 242 7.23 5.66 -17.92
N LYS A 243 7.03 6.68 -18.77
CA LYS A 243 6.95 6.57 -20.24
C LYS A 243 8.22 6.01 -20.92
N ILE A 244 9.36 6.01 -20.23
CA ILE A 244 10.63 5.42 -20.68
C ILE A 244 10.86 4.10 -19.96
N PHE A 245 10.63 4.09 -18.65
CA PHE A 245 10.91 2.95 -17.78
C PHE A 245 10.08 1.71 -18.14
N TYR A 246 8.78 1.88 -18.40
CA TYR A 246 7.88 0.75 -18.68
C TYR A 246 8.17 0.08 -20.04
N PRO A 247 8.41 0.83 -21.13
CA PRO A 247 8.91 0.24 -22.38
C PRO A 247 10.23 -0.52 -22.22
N GLN A 248 11.15 -0.04 -21.38
CA GLN A 248 12.41 -0.77 -21.11
C GLN A 248 12.16 -2.10 -20.39
N LEU A 249 11.31 -2.11 -19.36
CA LEU A 249 10.90 -3.34 -18.69
C LEU A 249 10.20 -4.29 -19.67
N ALA A 250 9.22 -3.82 -20.42
CA ALA A 250 8.48 -4.62 -21.40
C ALA A 250 9.40 -5.28 -22.42
N ALA A 251 10.39 -4.54 -22.94
CA ALA A 251 11.37 -5.05 -23.88
C ALA A 251 12.34 -6.05 -23.22
N ALA A 252 12.88 -5.73 -22.03
CA ALA A 252 13.83 -6.58 -21.33
C ALA A 252 13.23 -7.94 -20.97
N PHE A 253 11.93 -7.96 -20.61
CA PHE A 253 11.21 -9.15 -20.17
C PHE A 253 10.35 -9.82 -21.25
N ASN A 254 10.26 -9.22 -22.45
CA ASN A 254 9.36 -9.62 -23.52
C ASN A 254 7.89 -9.80 -23.08
N ILE A 255 7.36 -8.84 -22.33
CA ILE A 255 5.95 -8.84 -21.88
C ILE A 255 5.20 -7.61 -22.38
N PRO A 256 3.86 -7.69 -22.57
CA PRO A 256 3.05 -6.52 -22.90
C PRO A 256 3.11 -5.44 -21.80
N LEU A 257 3.00 -4.16 -22.18
CA LEU A 257 2.99 -3.05 -21.22
C LEU A 257 1.90 -3.18 -20.15
N HIS A 258 0.71 -3.69 -20.51
CA HIS A 258 -0.38 -3.88 -19.56
C HIS A 258 -0.11 -4.98 -18.52
N CYS A 259 0.94 -5.80 -18.72
CA CYS A 259 1.41 -6.78 -17.75
C CYS A 259 2.36 -6.20 -16.68
N ILE A 260 2.63 -4.89 -16.75
CA ILE A 260 3.36 -4.14 -15.72
C ILE A 260 2.33 -3.38 -14.89
N VAL A 261 2.20 -3.76 -13.62
CA VAL A 261 1.23 -3.21 -12.67
C VAL A 261 1.95 -2.37 -11.62
N ASN A 262 1.55 -1.10 -11.48
CA ASN A 262 2.03 -0.24 -10.40
C ASN A 262 1.16 -0.41 -9.14
N GLU A 263 1.76 -0.91 -8.08
CA GLU A 263 1.20 -0.94 -6.74
C GLU A 263 1.48 0.38 -6.01
N TYR A 264 0.50 0.84 -5.24
CA TYR A 264 0.58 1.95 -4.32
C TYR A 264 0.17 1.50 -2.92
N GLY A 265 1.11 1.70 -2.00
CA GLY A 265 0.93 1.46 -0.59
C GLY A 265 1.85 2.37 0.24
N MET A 266 1.72 2.27 1.57
CA MET A 266 2.63 2.90 2.53
C MET A 266 2.58 2.13 3.84
N THR A 267 3.58 2.33 4.69
CA THR A 267 3.67 1.67 6.00
C THR A 267 2.42 1.91 6.86
N GLU A 268 1.82 3.10 6.75
CA GLU A 268 0.63 3.51 7.49
C GLU A 268 -0.66 2.85 6.99
N LEU A 269 -0.67 2.17 5.85
CA LEU A 269 -1.83 1.45 5.31
C LEU A 269 -1.73 -0.06 5.55
N SER A 270 -2.88 -0.72 5.62
CA SER A 270 -2.97 -2.18 5.60
C SER A 270 -3.43 -2.71 4.24
N SER A 271 -4.20 -1.91 3.51
CA SER A 271 -4.65 -2.22 2.15
C SER A 271 -3.69 -1.69 1.08
N GLN A 272 -3.57 -2.42 -0.03
CA GLN A 272 -2.80 -2.03 -1.21
C GLN A 272 -3.72 -1.61 -2.36
N PHE A 273 -3.25 -0.69 -3.17
CA PHE A 273 -3.93 -0.22 -4.37
C PHE A 273 -3.09 -0.57 -5.59
N TYR A 274 -3.73 -0.89 -6.69
CA TYR A 274 -3.03 -1.33 -7.90
C TYR A 274 -3.55 -0.56 -9.08
N ASP A 275 -2.70 -0.29 -10.07
CA ASP A 275 -3.24 0.16 -11.33
C ASP A 275 -4.07 -0.93 -12.02
N VAL A 276 -4.95 -0.47 -12.90
CA VAL A 276 -5.98 -1.30 -13.53
C VAL A 276 -5.52 -1.90 -14.85
N SER A 277 -4.20 -1.91 -15.12
CA SER A 277 -3.67 -2.22 -16.45
C SER A 277 -4.08 -3.60 -16.95
N ILE A 278 -4.05 -4.61 -16.06
CA ILE A 278 -4.47 -5.98 -16.38
C ILE A 278 -5.96 -6.05 -16.70
N ILE A 279 -6.78 -5.40 -15.87
CA ILE A 279 -8.24 -5.44 -16.01
C ILE A 279 -8.68 -4.75 -17.30
N GLU A 280 -8.05 -3.62 -17.64
CA GLU A 280 -8.37 -2.85 -18.85
C GLU A 280 -7.69 -3.41 -20.12
N GLY A 281 -6.73 -4.33 -19.99
CA GLY A 281 -5.95 -4.86 -21.12
C GLY A 281 -5.01 -3.84 -21.78
N GLN A 282 -4.81 -2.69 -21.15
CA GLN A 282 -3.96 -1.59 -21.63
C GLN A 282 -3.24 -0.93 -20.45
N SER A 283 -2.05 -0.37 -20.68
CA SER A 283 -1.31 0.33 -19.62
C SER A 283 -2.14 1.49 -19.06
N SER A 284 -2.30 1.55 -17.73
CA SER A 284 -3.10 2.55 -17.05
C SER A 284 -2.37 3.14 -15.85
N GLU A 285 -2.66 4.40 -15.55
CA GLU A 285 -2.16 5.07 -14.34
C GLU A 285 -3.21 5.11 -13.23
N TRP A 286 -4.47 4.83 -13.58
CA TRP A 286 -5.57 4.79 -12.64
C TRP A 286 -5.43 3.62 -11.71
N LYS A 287 -5.56 3.88 -10.41
CA LYS A 287 -5.51 2.90 -9.34
C LYS A 287 -6.86 2.68 -8.72
N GLU A 288 -7.06 1.46 -8.30
CA GLU A 288 -8.17 1.06 -7.45
C GLU A 288 -7.66 0.21 -6.30
N GLY A 289 -8.47 0.11 -5.25
CA GLY A 289 -8.17 -0.68 -4.07
C GLY A 289 -9.33 -1.60 -3.72
N PRO A 290 -9.18 -2.34 -2.61
CA PRO A 290 -10.24 -3.18 -2.12
C PRO A 290 -11.48 -2.36 -1.71
N PRO A 291 -12.66 -2.98 -1.63
CA PRO A 291 -13.93 -2.28 -1.46
C PRO A 291 -14.08 -1.60 -0.08
N TRP A 292 -13.34 -2.04 0.94
CA TRP A 292 -13.23 -1.42 2.27
C TRP A 292 -12.23 -0.27 2.35
N ALA A 293 -11.58 0.08 1.23
CA ALA A 293 -10.67 1.22 1.14
C ALA A 293 -11.25 2.28 0.18
N LYS A 294 -11.36 3.53 0.66
CA LYS A 294 -11.85 4.66 -0.13
C LYS A 294 -10.82 5.76 -0.26
N VAL A 295 -10.69 6.33 -1.45
CA VAL A 295 -9.76 7.43 -1.74
C VAL A 295 -10.52 8.67 -2.21
N ARG A 296 -10.12 9.85 -1.72
CA ARG A 296 -10.69 11.14 -2.14
C ARG A 296 -9.60 12.20 -2.23
N ALA A 297 -9.76 13.14 -3.15
CA ALA A 297 -8.94 14.34 -3.22
C ALA A 297 -9.55 15.47 -2.38
N VAL A 298 -8.71 16.21 -1.66
CA VAL A 298 -9.10 17.39 -0.89
C VAL A 298 -8.22 18.58 -1.19
N ASN A 299 -8.77 19.78 -1.03
CA ASN A 299 -8.02 21.01 -1.14
C ASN A 299 -6.92 21.05 -0.05
N PRO A 300 -5.65 21.27 -0.39
CA PRO A 300 -4.56 21.25 0.59
C PRO A 300 -4.63 22.35 1.65
N MET A 301 -5.34 23.45 1.36
CA MET A 301 -5.48 24.61 2.24
C MET A 301 -6.67 24.51 3.17
N THR A 302 -7.82 24.10 2.63
CA THR A 302 -9.08 24.09 3.39
C THR A 302 -9.44 22.71 3.93
N GLY A 303 -8.84 21.65 3.38
CA GLY A 303 -9.22 20.26 3.67
C GLY A 303 -10.61 19.88 3.15
N SER A 304 -11.25 20.74 2.37
CA SER A 304 -12.57 20.50 1.77
C SER A 304 -12.46 19.48 0.63
N PRO A 305 -13.47 18.62 0.43
CA PRO A 305 -13.48 17.68 -0.69
C PRO A 305 -13.45 18.42 -2.03
N LEU A 306 -12.74 17.86 -3.00
CA LEU A 306 -12.72 18.31 -4.38
C LEU A 306 -13.65 17.43 -5.24
N PRO A 307 -14.21 17.97 -6.33
CA PRO A 307 -14.93 17.17 -7.32
C PRO A 307 -13.96 16.26 -8.09
N ASP A 308 -14.54 15.26 -8.78
CA ASP A 308 -13.78 14.36 -9.65
C ASP A 308 -13.01 15.13 -10.72
N GLY A 309 -11.80 14.67 -11.03
CA GLY A 309 -10.90 15.28 -12.01
C GLY A 309 -10.04 16.43 -11.44
N GLU A 310 -10.34 16.96 -10.26
CA GLU A 310 -9.52 18.02 -9.64
C GLU A 310 -8.33 17.47 -8.85
N GLN A 311 -7.20 18.20 -8.93
CA GLN A 311 -5.97 17.85 -8.24
C GLN A 311 -6.01 18.31 -6.77
N GLY A 312 -5.73 17.39 -5.84
CA GLY A 312 -5.65 17.69 -4.42
C GLY A 312 -4.78 16.72 -3.64
N LEU A 313 -4.74 16.89 -2.32
CA LEU A 313 -4.13 15.91 -1.42
C LEU A 313 -5.02 14.67 -1.31
N LEU A 314 -4.42 13.49 -1.33
CA LEU A 314 -5.14 12.24 -1.21
C LEU A 314 -5.45 11.94 0.27
N ARG A 315 -6.73 11.69 0.56
CA ARG A 315 -7.20 11.08 1.80
C ARG A 315 -7.59 9.64 1.53
N ILE A 316 -7.21 8.76 2.44
CA ILE A 316 -7.50 7.34 2.35
C ILE A 316 -8.22 6.93 3.62
N THR A 317 -9.41 6.36 3.46
CA THR A 317 -10.11 5.62 4.50
C THR A 317 -9.85 4.14 4.27
N ASP A 318 -9.02 3.50 5.10
CA ASP A 318 -8.66 2.09 5.03
C ASP A 318 -9.20 1.37 6.27
N LEU A 319 -10.34 0.68 6.12
CA LEU A 319 -11.02 0.04 7.25
C LEU A 319 -10.30 -1.20 7.78
N ALA A 320 -9.20 -1.65 7.13
CA ALA A 320 -8.34 -2.71 7.66
C ALA A 320 -7.43 -2.23 8.81
N ASN A 321 -7.23 -0.91 8.97
CA ASN A 321 -6.39 -0.30 10.01
C ASN A 321 -7.06 -0.23 11.41
N LEU A 322 -7.85 -1.24 11.78
CA LEU A 322 -8.67 -1.22 13.01
C LEU A 322 -7.83 -1.01 14.28
N ALA A 323 -6.64 -1.61 14.34
CA ALA A 323 -5.76 -1.53 15.50
C ALA A 323 -5.08 -0.15 15.64
N SER A 324 -4.98 0.64 14.57
CA SER A 324 -4.30 1.95 14.53
C SER A 324 -5.30 3.09 14.32
N VAL A 325 -5.46 3.58 13.09
CA VAL A 325 -6.44 4.57 12.65
C VAL A 325 -6.80 4.32 11.18
N CYS A 326 -8.09 4.30 10.87
CA CYS A 326 -8.58 4.00 9.52
C CYS A 326 -8.64 5.23 8.60
N PHE A 327 -8.53 6.44 9.13
CA PHE A 327 -8.77 7.68 8.39
C PHE A 327 -7.46 8.45 8.27
N LEU A 328 -6.80 8.35 7.11
CA LEU A 328 -5.46 8.88 6.86
C LEU A 328 -5.43 10.03 5.85
N GLN A 329 -4.77 11.11 6.24
CA GLN A 329 -4.41 12.22 5.36
C GLN A 329 -2.98 11.99 4.88
N THR A 330 -2.82 11.66 3.59
CA THR A 330 -1.50 11.42 3.01
C THR A 330 -0.78 12.75 2.71
N GLU A 331 0.51 12.66 2.38
CA GLU A 331 1.31 13.77 1.82
C GLU A 331 1.32 13.73 0.28
N ASP A 332 0.59 12.79 -0.34
CA ASP A 332 0.59 12.55 -1.78
C ASP A 332 -0.48 13.39 -2.47
N VAL A 333 -0.13 13.92 -3.64
CA VAL A 333 -1.00 14.73 -4.51
C VAL A 333 -1.51 13.85 -5.63
N GLY A 334 -2.80 13.94 -5.92
CA GLY A 334 -3.43 13.14 -6.94
C GLY A 334 -4.75 13.72 -7.43
N VAL A 335 -5.35 12.98 -8.35
CA VAL A 335 -6.69 13.24 -8.91
C VAL A 335 -7.54 12.00 -8.67
N CYS A 336 -8.81 12.18 -8.33
CA CYS A 336 -9.77 11.09 -8.13
C CYS A 336 -10.89 11.14 -9.16
N GLU A 337 -11.40 9.97 -9.53
CA GLU A 337 -12.66 9.77 -10.27
C GLU A 337 -13.43 8.64 -9.56
N GLY A 338 -14.51 8.99 -8.85
CA GLY A 338 -15.18 8.06 -7.94
C GLY A 338 -14.23 7.52 -6.87
N ASN A 339 -13.92 6.22 -6.91
CA ASN A 339 -12.93 5.58 -6.02
C ASN A 339 -11.61 5.23 -6.73
N ARG A 340 -11.46 5.63 -8.01
CA ARG A 340 -10.20 5.50 -8.75
C ARG A 340 -9.35 6.73 -8.50
N PHE A 341 -8.03 6.58 -8.54
CA PHE A 341 -7.13 7.73 -8.40
C PHE A 341 -5.83 7.60 -9.19
N LYS A 342 -5.18 8.72 -9.47
CA LYS A 342 -3.79 8.79 -9.95
C LYS A 342 -2.95 9.52 -8.92
N VAL A 343 -1.72 9.06 -8.72
CA VAL A 343 -0.72 9.77 -7.92
C VAL A 343 0.11 10.63 -8.87
N LEU A 344 0.14 11.93 -8.63
CA LEU A 344 0.88 12.91 -9.44
C LEU A 344 2.21 13.32 -8.80
N GLY A 345 2.36 13.10 -7.50
CA GLY A 345 3.58 13.41 -6.77
C GLY A 345 3.35 13.51 -5.27
N ARG A 346 4.29 14.13 -4.55
CA ARG A 346 4.24 14.33 -3.10
C ARG A 346 4.59 15.77 -2.77
N ILE A 347 3.94 16.37 -1.78
CA ILE A 347 4.34 17.70 -1.29
C ILE A 347 5.65 17.55 -0.51
N ALA A 348 6.70 18.23 -0.96
CA ALA A 348 7.96 18.30 -0.22
C ALA A 348 7.76 19.11 1.07
N ARG A 349 8.34 18.64 2.19
CA ARG A 349 8.26 19.21 3.54
C ARG A 349 8.78 20.67 3.69
N GLY A 350 9.11 21.36 2.60
CA GLY A 350 9.59 22.74 2.58
C GLY A 350 8.79 23.70 1.69
N CYS A 351 7.78 23.23 0.94
CA CYS A 351 6.80 24.11 0.33
C CYS A 351 5.66 24.32 1.34
N SER A 352 5.95 25.20 2.30
CA SER A 352 5.00 25.71 3.28
C SER A 352 3.81 26.35 2.57
N ILE A 353 2.74 25.57 2.40
CA ILE A 353 1.39 26.09 2.49
C ILE A 353 0.56 25.07 3.28
N GLY A 354 0.25 25.37 4.55
CA GLY A 354 -0.82 24.70 5.31
C GLY A 354 -0.48 24.14 6.70
N ALA A 355 0.62 23.41 6.88
CA ALA A 355 0.82 22.67 8.14
C ALA A 355 1.27 23.55 9.34
N GLU A 356 2.12 24.56 9.11
CA GLU A 356 2.54 25.49 10.17
C GLU A 356 1.49 26.59 10.45
N ASP A 357 0.64 26.91 9.48
CA ASP A 357 -0.43 27.91 9.64
C ASP A 357 -1.65 27.37 10.40
N MET A 358 -1.95 26.07 10.31
CA MET A 358 -2.99 25.44 11.14
C MET A 358 -2.66 25.48 12.64
N LEU A 359 -1.38 25.48 13.00
CA LEU A 359 -0.93 25.50 14.40
C LEU A 359 -0.67 26.92 14.93
N ARG A 360 -0.44 27.92 14.07
CA ARG A 360 -0.14 29.31 14.50
C ARG A 360 -1.34 30.24 14.62
N ARG A 361 -2.52 29.88 14.11
CA ARG A 361 -3.72 30.76 14.15
C ARG A 361 -4.53 30.73 15.45
N ARG A 362 -3.98 30.23 16.56
CA ARG A 362 -4.62 30.28 17.90
C ARG A 362 -3.64 30.61 19.02
N SER A 363 -2.81 31.65 18.83
CA SER A 363 -2.19 32.40 19.92
C SER A 363 -2.91 33.72 20.12
#